data_AF-A0A948JQ45-F1
#
_entry.id   AF-A0A948JQ45-F1
#
_cell.length_a   1.000
_cell.length_b   1.000
_cell.length_c   1.000
_cell.angle_alpha   90.00
_cell.angle_beta   90.00
_cell.angle_gamma   90.00
#
_symmetry.space_group_name_H-M   'P 1'
#
loop_
_entity.id
_entity.type
_entity.pdbx_description
1 polymer ?
#
loop_
_entity_poly.entity_id
_entity_poly.type
_entity_poly.pdbx_seq_one_letter_code
_entity_poly.pdbx_strand_id
1 'polypeptide(L)'
;RLVTEARHSSHDTVDNYLNQARAIIDQSYCVNILERAVMLGHAERLVSALPKRFDVKKHQRETALLKTRIIAARGELPKARKMIREVPLKQDEHTTTDSALDAAKAYFELGDLYASQHYIEQMAAMLKDDDMLTETQRIMKNIEQKRHDELKAKIKQINNEASYAYQQGQYSRAVDLFGETFDHMPTNPTLALNILQAMSKGAVLNEVTSRYCRAAIKLLSQSELNDDNRSRFGKYLTAVLKQHPDLRPRSKETEE
;
A
#
# COMPACT_ATOMS: atom_id res chain seq x y z
N ARG A 1 -11.21 -12.94 -22.85
CA ARG A 1 -11.46 -13.29 -24.26
C ARG A 1 -10.12 -13.38 -24.98
N LEU A 2 -9.33 -12.31 -25.01
CA LEU A 2 -7.94 -12.27 -25.52
C LEU A 2 -7.06 -13.50 -25.21
N VAL A 3 -6.77 -13.82 -23.94
CA VAL A 3 -5.90 -14.98 -23.62
C VAL A 3 -6.49 -16.30 -24.09
N THR A 4 -7.82 -16.48 -23.99
CA THR A 4 -8.48 -17.71 -24.42
C THR A 4 -8.43 -17.88 -25.93
N GLU A 5 -8.60 -16.79 -26.67
CA GLU A 5 -8.61 -16.74 -28.13
C GLU A 5 -7.20 -16.83 -28.73
N ALA A 6 -6.17 -16.35 -28.02
CA ALA A 6 -4.78 -16.40 -28.45
C ALA A 6 -4.07 -17.74 -28.17
N ARG A 7 -4.72 -18.68 -27.47
CA ARG A 7 -4.11 -19.97 -27.11
C ARG A 7 -3.63 -20.74 -28.33
N HIS A 8 -2.44 -21.32 -28.24
CA HIS A 8 -1.79 -22.09 -29.31
C HIS A 8 -1.53 -21.31 -30.61
N SER A 9 -1.60 -19.98 -30.54
CA SER A 9 -1.20 -19.10 -31.63
C SER A 9 0.17 -18.48 -31.34
N SER A 10 0.74 -17.77 -32.32
CA SER A 10 1.90 -16.89 -32.14
C SER A 10 1.69 -15.78 -31.11
N HIS A 11 0.44 -15.55 -30.68
CA HIS A 11 0.07 -14.55 -29.69
C HIS A 11 -0.13 -15.13 -28.27
N ASP A 12 0.16 -16.42 -28.03
CA ASP A 12 0.19 -16.99 -26.66
C ASP A 12 1.46 -16.53 -25.94
N THR A 13 1.50 -15.26 -25.51
CA THR A 13 2.67 -14.60 -24.92
C THR A 13 2.45 -14.26 -23.44
N VAL A 14 3.53 -14.16 -22.66
CA VAL A 14 3.47 -13.76 -21.24
C VAL A 14 2.79 -12.40 -21.08
N ASP A 15 3.11 -11.44 -21.94
CA ASP A 15 2.57 -10.08 -21.89
C ASP A 15 1.05 -10.04 -22.02
N ASN A 16 0.46 -10.93 -22.83
CA ASN A 16 -1.00 -11.01 -22.96
C ASN A 16 -1.70 -11.44 -21.66
N TYR A 17 -1.08 -12.35 -20.89
CA TYR A 17 -1.62 -12.77 -19.59
C TYR A 17 -1.42 -11.68 -18.54
N LEU A 18 -0.25 -11.03 -18.52
CA LEU A 18 0.03 -9.93 -17.60
C LEU A 18 -0.91 -8.75 -17.86
N ASN A 19 -1.08 -8.34 -19.13
CA ASN A 19 -1.97 -7.25 -19.52
C ASN A 19 -3.44 -7.56 -19.21
N GLN A 20 -3.89 -8.79 -19.45
CA GLN A 20 -5.24 -9.19 -19.06
C GLN A 20 -5.42 -9.18 -17.54
N ALA A 21 -4.43 -9.64 -16.77
CA ALA A 21 -4.48 -9.59 -15.32
C ALA A 21 -4.51 -8.14 -14.79
N ARG A 22 -3.68 -7.24 -15.35
CA ARG A 22 -3.68 -5.79 -15.03
C ARG A 22 -5.07 -5.18 -15.22
N ALA A 23 -5.69 -5.40 -16.37
CA ALA A 23 -7.01 -4.86 -16.69
C ALA A 23 -8.09 -5.39 -15.72
N ILE A 24 -8.05 -6.68 -15.39
CA ILE A 24 -8.99 -7.29 -14.43
C ILE A 24 -8.81 -6.69 -13.04
N ILE A 25 -7.57 -6.50 -12.58
CA ILE A 25 -7.29 -5.91 -11.26
C ILE A 25 -7.82 -4.47 -11.22
N ASP A 26 -7.50 -3.64 -12.22
CA ASP A 26 -7.95 -2.25 -12.28
C ASP A 26 -9.49 -2.14 -12.30
N GLN A 27 -10.16 -2.98 -13.10
CA GLN A 27 -11.63 -3.02 -13.16
C GLN A 27 -12.26 -3.53 -11.85
N SER A 28 -11.55 -4.37 -11.08
CA SER A 28 -12.06 -4.91 -9.80
C SER A 28 -12.32 -3.84 -8.74
N TYR A 29 -11.70 -2.66 -8.86
CA TYR A 29 -11.94 -1.52 -7.97
C TYR A 29 -13.22 -0.75 -8.30
N CYS A 30 -13.85 -1.02 -9.45
CA CYS A 30 -15.05 -0.32 -9.93
C CYS A 30 -16.35 -1.14 -9.78
N VAL A 31 -16.28 -2.32 -9.17
CA VAL A 31 -17.40 -3.26 -9.04
C VAL A 31 -17.72 -3.56 -7.58
N ASN A 32 -18.86 -4.21 -7.33
CA ASN A 32 -19.26 -4.61 -5.98
C ASN A 32 -18.34 -5.72 -5.41
N ILE A 33 -18.45 -5.98 -4.10
CA ILE A 33 -17.56 -6.89 -3.36
C ILE A 33 -17.58 -8.32 -3.92
N LEU A 34 -18.76 -8.83 -4.32
CA LEU A 34 -18.91 -10.20 -4.84
C LEU A 34 -18.25 -10.33 -6.22
N GLU A 35 -18.54 -9.41 -7.14
CA GLU A 35 -17.91 -9.35 -8.46
C GLU A 35 -16.41 -9.16 -8.36
N ARG A 36 -15.96 -8.29 -7.45
CA ARG A 36 -14.54 -8.06 -7.16
C ARG A 36 -13.84 -9.37 -6.78
N ALA A 37 -14.42 -10.16 -5.89
CA ALA A 37 -13.85 -11.44 -5.47
C ALA A 37 -13.69 -12.41 -6.67
N VAL A 38 -14.71 -12.51 -7.53
CA VAL A 38 -14.68 -13.34 -8.74
C VAL A 38 -13.60 -12.86 -9.72
N MET A 39 -13.52 -11.54 -9.96
CA MET A 39 -12.52 -10.94 -10.84
C MET A 39 -11.10 -11.18 -10.33
N LEU A 40 -10.84 -10.96 -9.04
CA LEU A 40 -9.53 -11.21 -8.44
C LEU A 40 -9.15 -12.70 -8.49
N GLY A 41 -10.11 -13.62 -8.33
CA GLY A 41 -9.88 -15.05 -8.55
C GLY A 41 -9.56 -15.41 -10.00
N HIS A 42 -10.06 -14.65 -10.98
CA HIS A 42 -9.67 -14.79 -12.38
C HIS A 42 -8.25 -14.27 -12.63
N ALA A 43 -7.91 -13.07 -12.15
CA ALA A 43 -6.55 -12.52 -12.27
C ALA A 43 -5.50 -13.45 -11.65
N GLU A 44 -5.77 -14.00 -10.46
CA GLU A 44 -4.86 -14.92 -9.79
C GLU A 44 -4.61 -16.20 -10.60
N ARG A 45 -5.66 -16.76 -11.23
CA ARG A 45 -5.51 -17.92 -12.11
C ARG A 45 -4.64 -17.64 -13.33
N LEU A 46 -4.76 -16.44 -13.92
CA LEU A 46 -3.92 -16.03 -15.05
C LEU A 46 -2.44 -15.95 -14.64
N VAL A 47 -2.15 -15.23 -13.56
CA VAL A 47 -0.78 -15.03 -13.07
C VAL A 47 -0.16 -16.34 -12.58
N SER A 48 -0.95 -17.21 -11.93
CA SER A 48 -0.49 -18.52 -11.44
C SER A 48 -0.28 -19.55 -12.55
N ALA A 49 -0.86 -19.34 -13.74
CA ALA A 49 -0.65 -20.21 -14.89
C ALA A 49 0.69 -19.94 -15.60
N LEU A 50 1.28 -18.75 -15.44
CA LEU A 50 2.51 -18.35 -16.13
C LEU A 50 3.68 -19.33 -15.92
N PRO A 51 4.03 -19.76 -14.69
CA PRO A 51 5.21 -20.62 -14.47
C PRO A 51 5.07 -22.01 -15.09
N LYS A 52 3.84 -22.44 -15.38
CA LYS A 52 3.56 -23.73 -16.03
C LYS A 52 3.68 -23.66 -17.54
N ARG A 53 3.68 -22.46 -18.12
CA ARG A 53 3.54 -22.22 -19.57
C ARG A 53 4.75 -21.54 -20.19
N PHE A 54 5.49 -20.76 -19.40
CA PHE A 54 6.58 -19.91 -19.90
C PHE A 54 7.80 -19.97 -18.98
N ASP A 55 8.97 -19.61 -19.49
CA ASP A 55 10.14 -19.34 -18.65
C ASP A 55 9.96 -17.98 -17.95
N VAL A 56 9.34 -18.01 -16.78
CA VAL A 56 8.96 -16.80 -16.02
C VAL A 56 10.16 -16.10 -15.38
N LYS A 57 11.40 -16.64 -15.48
CA LYS A 57 12.58 -16.00 -14.88
C LYS A 57 12.74 -14.53 -15.28
N LYS A 58 12.40 -14.19 -16.53
CA LYS A 58 12.44 -12.81 -17.05
C LYS A 58 11.27 -11.92 -16.60
N HIS A 59 10.20 -12.49 -16.03
CA HIS A 59 8.98 -11.80 -15.64
C HIS A 59 8.62 -12.02 -14.15
N GLN A 60 9.59 -12.43 -13.34
CA GLN A 60 9.37 -12.71 -11.91
C GLN A 60 8.91 -11.45 -11.17
N ARG A 61 9.50 -10.30 -11.52
CA ARG A 61 9.19 -9.01 -10.94
C ARG A 61 7.73 -8.62 -11.19
N GLU A 62 7.29 -8.65 -12.45
CA GLU A 62 5.91 -8.31 -12.85
C GLU A 62 4.91 -9.29 -12.21
N THR A 63 5.24 -10.58 -12.20
CA THR A 63 4.42 -11.61 -11.56
C THR A 63 4.25 -11.34 -10.05
N ALA A 64 5.33 -10.96 -9.36
CA ALA A 64 5.30 -10.64 -7.93
C ALA A 64 4.49 -9.35 -7.65
N LEU A 65 4.64 -8.33 -8.48
CA LEU A 65 3.88 -7.08 -8.38
C LEU A 65 2.37 -7.33 -8.57
N LEU A 66 1.96 -8.06 -9.60
CA LEU A 66 0.55 -8.37 -9.81
C LEU A 66 -0.04 -9.23 -8.70
N LYS A 67 0.70 -10.22 -8.18
CA LYS A 67 0.25 -10.99 -7.01
C LYS A 67 0.08 -10.10 -5.78
N THR A 68 1.00 -9.17 -5.56
CA THR A 68 0.92 -8.19 -4.47
C THR A 68 -0.36 -7.36 -4.60
N ARG A 69 -0.64 -6.83 -5.80
CA ARG A 69 -1.84 -6.04 -6.09
C ARG A 69 -3.13 -6.83 -5.88
N ILE A 70 -3.17 -8.11 -6.30
CA ILE A 70 -4.32 -8.99 -6.05
C ILE A 70 -4.57 -9.16 -4.54
N ILE A 71 -3.52 -9.41 -3.76
CA ILE A 71 -3.62 -9.59 -2.30
C ILE A 71 -4.05 -8.27 -1.64
N ALA A 72 -3.51 -7.14 -2.08
CA ALA A 72 -3.90 -5.82 -1.61
C ALA A 72 -5.38 -5.52 -1.91
N ALA A 73 -5.83 -5.83 -3.13
CA ALA A 73 -7.22 -5.68 -3.55
C ALA A 73 -8.19 -6.59 -2.78
N ARG A 74 -7.73 -7.70 -2.19
CA ARG A 74 -8.52 -8.53 -1.25
C ARG A 74 -8.61 -7.95 0.16
N GLY A 75 -7.85 -6.91 0.48
CA GLY A 75 -7.72 -6.37 1.83
C GLY A 75 -6.70 -7.09 2.70
N GLU A 76 -5.95 -8.06 2.18
CA GLU A 76 -4.90 -8.80 2.89
C GLU A 76 -3.57 -8.00 2.97
N LEU A 77 -3.66 -6.72 3.37
CA LEU A 77 -2.52 -5.79 3.34
C LEU A 77 -1.25 -6.30 4.05
N PRO A 78 -1.30 -6.99 5.22
CA PRO A 78 -0.09 -7.51 5.86
C PRO A 78 0.67 -8.52 4.99
N LYS A 79 -0.05 -9.35 4.25
CA LYS A 79 0.53 -10.36 3.35
C LYS A 79 1.10 -9.71 2.11
N ALA A 80 0.39 -8.74 1.53
CA ALA A 80 0.87 -7.97 0.39
C ALA A 80 2.14 -7.17 0.73
N ARG A 81 2.21 -6.56 1.93
CA ARG A 81 3.44 -5.90 2.43
C ARG A 81 4.63 -6.85 2.55
N LYS A 82 4.40 -8.11 2.95
CA LYS A 82 5.48 -9.09 3.02
C LYS A 82 6.01 -9.40 1.62
N MET A 83 5.10 -9.57 0.66
CA MET A 83 5.44 -9.90 -0.73
C MET A 83 6.17 -8.76 -1.44
N ILE A 84 5.74 -7.51 -1.26
CA ILE A 84 6.37 -6.38 -1.97
C ILE A 84 7.81 -6.10 -1.54
N ARG A 85 8.21 -6.54 -0.34
CA ARG A 85 9.60 -6.41 0.15
C ARG A 85 10.59 -7.23 -0.66
N GLU A 86 10.11 -8.26 -1.36
CA GLU A 86 10.92 -9.07 -2.27
C GLU A 86 11.18 -8.34 -3.61
N VAL A 87 10.48 -7.22 -3.86
CA VAL A 87 10.69 -6.36 -5.02
C VAL A 87 11.55 -5.16 -4.61
N PRO A 88 12.84 -5.12 -5.00
CA PRO A 88 13.73 -4.02 -4.60
C PRO A 88 13.33 -2.70 -5.25
N LEU A 89 13.42 -1.62 -4.47
CA LEU A 89 13.20 -0.22 -4.92
C LEU A 89 14.26 0.29 -5.90
N LYS A 90 15.38 -0.42 -6.04
CA LYS A 90 16.47 0.00 -6.94
C LYS A 90 16.05 -0.20 -8.39
N GLN A 91 16.43 0.76 -9.23
CA GLN A 91 16.34 0.64 -10.68
C GLN A 91 17.26 -0.51 -11.11
N ASP A 92 16.64 -1.57 -11.61
CA ASP A 92 17.32 -2.69 -12.26
C ASP A 92 17.29 -2.46 -13.78
N GLU A 93 18.29 -2.95 -14.52
CA GLU A 93 18.37 -2.86 -15.99
C GLU A 93 17.15 -3.50 -16.68
N HIS A 94 16.42 -4.35 -15.95
CA HIS A 94 15.21 -5.02 -16.41
C HIS A 94 13.91 -4.26 -16.10
N THR A 95 13.97 -3.05 -15.53
CA THR A 95 12.77 -2.28 -15.19
C THR A 95 12.16 -1.66 -16.45
N THR A 96 11.02 -2.19 -16.88
CA THR A 96 10.22 -1.62 -17.97
C THR A 96 9.24 -0.56 -17.45
N THR A 97 8.69 0.28 -18.35
CA THR A 97 7.63 1.24 -18.01
C THR A 97 6.42 0.56 -17.35
N ASP A 98 6.00 -0.59 -17.86
CA ASP A 98 4.86 -1.34 -17.32
C ASP A 98 5.16 -1.90 -15.92
N SER A 99 6.39 -2.38 -15.70
CA SER A 99 6.87 -2.86 -14.40
C SER A 99 6.93 -1.73 -13.38
N ALA A 100 7.37 -0.53 -13.79
CA ALA A 100 7.35 0.66 -12.93
C ALA A 100 5.93 1.11 -12.60
N LEU A 101 5.00 1.06 -13.57
CA LEU A 101 3.59 1.39 -13.34
C LEU A 101 2.93 0.39 -12.37
N ASP A 102 3.16 -0.90 -12.55
CA ASP A 102 2.66 -1.93 -11.62
C ASP A 102 3.22 -1.73 -10.21
N ALA A 103 4.50 -1.37 -10.08
CA ALA A 103 5.10 -1.04 -8.80
C ALA A 103 4.46 0.21 -8.17
N ALA A 104 4.31 1.30 -8.93
CA ALA A 104 3.67 2.53 -8.47
C ALA A 104 2.26 2.27 -7.91
N LYS A 105 1.46 1.48 -8.64
CA LYS A 105 0.11 1.05 -8.22
C LYS A 105 0.14 0.15 -6.99
N ALA A 106 1.04 -0.83 -6.94
CA ALA A 106 1.16 -1.73 -5.80
C ALA A 106 1.52 -0.99 -4.50
N TYR A 107 2.50 -0.07 -4.55
CA TYR A 107 2.85 0.73 -3.38
C TYR A 107 1.73 1.71 -3.00
N PHE A 108 1.02 2.29 -3.97
CA PHE A 108 -0.15 3.12 -3.72
C PHE A 108 -1.27 2.34 -3.01
N GLU A 109 -1.62 1.15 -3.49
CA GLU A 109 -2.61 0.26 -2.89
C GLU A 109 -2.23 -0.18 -1.46
N LEU A 110 -0.93 -0.21 -1.14
CA LEU A 110 -0.42 -0.48 0.20
C LEU A 110 -0.34 0.77 1.09
N GLY A 111 -0.57 1.97 0.55
CA GLY A 111 -0.47 3.24 1.25
C GLY A 111 0.96 3.76 1.44
N ASP A 112 1.93 3.22 0.71
CA ASP A 112 3.30 3.74 0.67
C ASP A 112 3.43 4.76 -0.48
N LEU A 113 2.98 5.99 -0.19
CA LEU A 113 2.96 7.07 -1.16
C LEU A 113 4.36 7.52 -1.60
N TYR A 114 5.37 7.31 -0.76
CA TYR A 114 6.75 7.65 -1.08
C TYR A 114 7.31 6.70 -2.14
N ALA A 115 7.21 5.39 -1.91
CA ALA A 115 7.63 4.39 -2.88
C ALA A 115 6.82 4.46 -4.17
N SER A 116 5.51 4.73 -4.08
CA SER A 116 4.66 4.95 -5.25
C SER A 116 5.14 6.13 -6.10
N GLN A 117 5.39 7.28 -5.48
CA GLN A 117 5.92 8.47 -6.18
C GLN A 117 7.27 8.20 -6.83
N HIS A 118 8.17 7.50 -6.13
CA HIS A 118 9.47 7.12 -6.67
C HIS A 118 9.37 6.37 -8.01
N TYR A 119 8.43 5.43 -8.13
CA TYR A 119 8.21 4.70 -9.38
C TYR A 119 7.54 5.55 -10.47
N ILE A 120 6.65 6.48 -10.11
CA ILE A 120 6.08 7.44 -11.08
C ILE A 120 7.19 8.32 -11.68
N GLU A 121 8.16 8.74 -10.88
CA GLU A 121 9.32 9.52 -11.33
C GLU A 121 10.26 8.68 -12.21
N GLN A 122 10.54 7.44 -11.84
CA GLN A 122 11.31 6.51 -12.69
C GLN A 122 10.61 6.31 -14.04
N MET A 123 9.30 6.11 -14.03
CA MET A 123 8.50 5.98 -15.25
C MET A 123 8.57 7.25 -16.11
N ALA A 124 8.50 8.42 -15.50
CA ALA A 124 8.66 9.69 -16.21
C ALA A 124 10.05 9.82 -16.87
N ALA A 125 11.11 9.31 -16.23
CA ALA A 125 12.45 9.31 -16.79
C ALA A 125 12.60 8.39 -18.00
N MET A 126 11.90 7.25 -18.01
CA MET A 126 11.88 6.29 -19.13
C MET A 126 11.09 6.80 -20.34
N LEU A 127 10.05 7.62 -20.12
CA LEU A 127 9.16 8.11 -21.17
C LEU A 127 9.69 9.33 -21.96
N LYS A 128 11.00 9.58 -21.93
CA LYS A 128 11.63 10.73 -22.60
C LYS A 128 11.78 10.56 -24.12
N ASP A 129 11.54 9.37 -24.67
CA ASP A 129 11.61 9.08 -26.10
C ASP A 129 10.22 9.15 -26.79
N ASP A 130 10.17 9.76 -27.97
CA ASP A 130 8.93 10.18 -28.65
C ASP A 130 8.39 9.11 -29.61
N ASP A 131 7.81 8.05 -29.05
CA ASP A 131 7.03 7.03 -29.77
C ASP A 131 5.56 7.06 -29.31
N MET A 132 4.63 6.62 -30.16
CA MET A 132 3.20 6.51 -29.85
C MET A 132 2.90 5.57 -28.68
N LEU A 133 3.73 4.53 -28.48
CA LEU A 133 3.66 3.67 -27.29
C LEU A 133 3.89 4.49 -26.01
N THR A 134 4.78 5.48 -26.08
CA THR A 134 5.06 6.44 -25.01
C THR A 134 3.83 7.28 -24.67
N GLU A 135 2.99 7.66 -25.64
CA GLU A 135 1.83 8.54 -25.37
C GLU A 135 0.76 7.84 -24.52
N THR A 136 0.44 6.57 -24.80
CA THR A 136 -0.49 5.80 -23.96
C THR A 136 0.08 5.64 -22.54
N GLN A 137 1.37 5.37 -22.43
CA GLN A 137 2.05 5.25 -21.15
C GLN A 137 2.10 6.60 -20.39
N ARG A 138 2.24 7.74 -21.09
CA ARG A 138 2.13 9.09 -20.50
C ARG A 138 0.72 9.33 -19.95
N ILE A 139 -0.33 8.93 -20.67
CA ILE A 139 -1.71 9.03 -20.18
C ILE A 139 -1.88 8.21 -18.91
N MET A 140 -1.43 6.95 -18.91
CA MET A 140 -1.48 6.08 -17.72
C MET A 140 -0.71 6.68 -16.55
N LYS A 141 0.48 7.25 -16.80
CA LYS A 141 1.25 7.99 -15.79
C LYS A 141 0.44 9.12 -15.17
N ASN A 142 -0.18 9.94 -16.02
CA ASN A 142 -0.89 11.14 -15.59
C ASN A 142 -2.14 10.78 -14.78
N ILE A 143 -2.83 9.68 -15.13
CA ILE A 143 -3.94 9.13 -14.34
C ILE A 143 -3.45 8.73 -12.95
N GLU A 144 -2.35 8.00 -12.85
CA GLU A 144 -1.81 7.58 -11.55
C GLU A 144 -1.26 8.76 -10.73
N GLN A 145 -0.59 9.71 -11.36
CA GLN A 145 -0.15 10.95 -10.70
C GLN A 145 -1.35 11.73 -10.14
N LYS A 146 -2.42 11.88 -10.93
CA LYS A 146 -3.64 12.57 -10.48
C LYS A 146 -4.27 11.88 -9.28
N ARG A 147 -4.38 10.54 -9.30
CA ARG A 147 -4.87 9.75 -8.16
C ARG A 147 -4.00 9.94 -6.92
N HIS A 148 -2.68 9.97 -7.10
CA HIS A 148 -1.73 10.24 -6.02
C HIS A 148 -1.94 11.61 -5.39
N ASP A 149 -2.03 12.66 -6.23
CA ASP A 149 -2.24 14.04 -5.78
C ASP A 149 -3.58 14.23 -5.08
N GLU A 150 -4.66 13.60 -5.58
CA GLU A 150 -5.98 13.62 -4.95
C GLU A 150 -5.96 12.97 -3.56
N LEU A 151 -5.34 11.79 -3.42
CA LEU A 151 -5.21 11.12 -2.12
C LEU A 151 -4.34 11.95 -1.16
N LYS A 152 -3.23 12.51 -1.64
CA LYS A 152 -2.34 13.37 -0.86
C LYS A 152 -3.08 14.62 -0.37
N ALA A 153 -3.91 15.23 -1.21
CA ALA A 153 -4.74 16.38 -0.83
C ALA A 153 -5.76 15.99 0.25
N LYS A 154 -6.46 14.87 0.08
CA LYS A 154 -7.42 14.34 1.07
C LYS A 154 -6.75 14.09 2.42
N ILE A 155 -5.61 13.40 2.41
CA ILE A 155 -4.80 13.12 3.61
C ILE A 155 -4.38 14.42 4.30
N LYS A 156 -3.92 15.42 3.54
CA LYS A 156 -3.51 16.71 4.08
C LYS A 156 -4.67 17.41 4.76
N GLN A 157 -5.87 17.35 4.17
CA GLN A 157 -7.08 17.93 4.76
C GLN A 157 -7.42 17.24 6.10
N ILE A 158 -7.54 15.91 6.12
CA ILE A 158 -7.88 15.16 7.34
C ILE A 158 -6.83 15.39 8.43
N ASN A 159 -5.54 15.44 8.08
CA ASN A 159 -4.46 15.67 9.02
C ASN A 159 -4.48 17.09 9.62
N ASN A 160 -4.88 18.10 8.83
CA ASN A 160 -5.07 19.47 9.33
C ASN A 160 -6.26 19.52 10.30
N GLU A 161 -7.37 18.85 9.96
CA GLU A 161 -8.54 18.73 10.85
C GLU A 161 -8.19 18.00 12.15
N ALA A 162 -7.40 16.92 12.08
CA ALA A 162 -6.91 16.19 13.24
C ALA A 162 -6.03 17.06 14.15
N SER A 163 -5.11 17.83 13.54
CA SER A 163 -4.24 18.76 14.27
C SER A 163 -5.04 19.88 14.94
N TYR A 164 -6.06 20.41 14.27
CA TYR A 164 -6.97 21.40 14.84
C TYR A 164 -7.75 20.82 16.03
N ALA A 165 -8.36 19.64 15.87
CA ALA A 165 -9.06 18.95 16.96
C ALA A 165 -8.15 18.72 18.18
N TYR A 166 -6.90 18.31 17.94
CA TYR A 166 -5.90 18.15 19.01
C TYR A 166 -5.62 19.47 19.73
N GLN A 167 -5.45 20.58 18.99
CA GLN A 167 -5.22 21.91 19.57
C GLN A 167 -6.41 22.41 20.40
N GLN A 168 -7.64 22.06 20.02
CA GLN A 168 -8.86 22.36 20.77
C GLN A 168 -9.08 21.44 21.97
N GLY A 169 -8.15 20.53 22.28
CA GLY A 169 -8.28 19.56 23.37
C GLY A 169 -9.25 18.40 23.08
N GLN A 170 -9.73 18.28 21.84
CA GLN A 170 -10.64 17.22 21.41
C GLN A 170 -9.85 15.95 21.03
N TYR A 171 -9.16 15.36 22.02
CA TYR A 171 -8.19 14.30 21.77
C TYR A 171 -8.79 13.04 21.16
N SER A 172 -10.00 12.61 21.57
CA SER A 172 -10.67 11.45 20.95
C SER A 172 -10.94 11.67 19.47
N ARG A 173 -11.46 12.85 19.10
CA ARG A 173 -11.70 13.20 17.70
C ARG A 173 -10.40 13.28 16.90
N ALA A 174 -9.32 13.79 17.50
CA ALA A 174 -8.02 13.80 16.86
C ALA A 174 -7.52 12.36 16.58
N VAL A 175 -7.69 11.43 17.53
CA VAL A 175 -7.33 10.01 17.33
C VAL A 175 -8.14 9.38 16.20
N ASP A 176 -9.45 9.66 16.13
CA ASP A 176 -10.30 9.13 15.05
C ASP A 176 -9.82 9.62 13.67
N LEU A 177 -9.55 10.92 13.52
CA LEU A 177 -9.07 11.51 12.27
C LEU A 177 -7.64 11.06 11.92
N PHE A 178 -6.75 10.93 12.90
CA PHE A 178 -5.43 10.34 12.67
C PHE A 178 -5.54 8.86 12.29
N GLY A 179 -6.48 8.11 12.87
CA GLY A 179 -6.79 6.72 12.51
C GLY A 179 -7.27 6.58 11.07
N GLU A 180 -8.20 7.44 10.63
CA GLU A 180 -8.65 7.50 9.23
C GLU A 180 -7.48 7.79 8.28
N THR A 181 -6.61 8.74 8.65
CA THR A 181 -5.41 9.04 7.85
C THR A 181 -4.43 7.87 7.83
N PHE A 182 -4.33 7.13 8.94
CA PHE A 182 -3.45 5.97 9.08
C PHE A 182 -3.92 4.78 8.25
N ASP A 183 -5.22 4.63 7.98
CA ASP A 183 -5.72 3.62 7.04
C ASP A 183 -5.22 3.86 5.61
N HIS A 184 -5.02 5.13 5.24
CA HIS A 184 -4.46 5.51 3.93
C HIS A 184 -2.92 5.45 3.90
N MET A 185 -2.24 5.71 5.02
CA MET A 185 -0.76 5.68 5.12
C MET A 185 -0.28 4.86 6.33
N PRO A 186 -0.46 3.53 6.31
CA PRO A 186 -0.21 2.66 7.46
C PRO A 186 1.28 2.44 7.75
N THR A 187 2.17 2.93 6.88
CA THR A 187 3.63 2.85 7.05
C THR A 187 4.25 4.14 7.58
N ASN A 188 3.45 5.20 7.78
CA ASN A 188 3.96 6.52 8.16
C ASN A 188 4.20 6.60 9.69
N PRO A 189 5.46 6.70 10.16
CA PRO A 189 5.77 6.76 11.59
C PRO A 189 5.26 8.05 12.26
N THR A 190 5.20 9.17 11.53
CA THR A 190 4.72 10.45 12.06
C THR A 190 3.24 10.37 12.43
N LEU A 191 2.40 9.73 11.61
CA LEU A 191 0.99 9.51 11.95
C LEU A 191 0.84 8.61 13.17
N ALA A 192 1.63 7.53 13.25
CA ALA A 192 1.63 6.67 14.43
C ALA A 192 2.02 7.41 15.71
N LEU A 193 3.01 8.32 15.65
CA LEU A 193 3.37 9.18 16.77
C LEU A 193 2.22 10.11 17.17
N ASN A 194 1.53 10.73 16.21
CA ASN A 194 0.40 11.62 16.47
C ASN A 194 -0.77 10.90 17.15
N ILE A 195 -1.06 9.66 16.76
CA ILE A 195 -2.04 8.79 17.43
C ILE A 195 -1.66 8.61 18.91
N LEU A 196 -0.42 8.19 19.19
CA LEU A 196 0.02 7.96 20.57
C LEU A 196 0.10 9.25 21.38
N GLN A 197 0.45 10.37 20.75
CA GLN A 197 0.46 11.67 21.38
C GLN A 197 -0.94 12.09 21.82
N ALA A 198 -1.94 12.00 20.93
CA ALA A 198 -3.32 12.32 21.26
C ALA A 198 -3.89 11.39 22.35
N MET A 199 -3.58 10.09 22.29
CA MET A 199 -3.91 9.14 23.35
C MET A 199 -3.28 9.50 24.69
N SER A 200 -2.00 9.88 24.71
CA SER A 200 -1.30 10.26 25.95
C SER A 200 -1.92 11.46 26.67
N LYS A 201 -2.70 12.28 25.94
CA LYS A 201 -3.40 13.46 26.45
C LYS A 201 -4.80 13.17 26.98
N GLY A 202 -5.25 11.91 26.95
CA GLY A 202 -6.52 11.49 27.54
C GLY A 202 -7.64 11.26 26.52
N ALA A 203 -7.31 10.88 25.28
CA ALA A 203 -8.33 10.39 24.36
C ALA A 203 -8.99 9.10 24.89
N VAL A 204 -10.27 8.90 24.57
CA VAL A 204 -11.02 7.73 25.04
C VAL A 204 -10.61 6.49 24.24
N LEU A 205 -10.24 5.45 24.97
CA LEU A 205 -9.99 4.14 24.38
C LEU A 205 -11.32 3.40 24.12
N ASN A 206 -11.52 2.99 22.89
CA ASN A 206 -12.60 2.10 22.44
C ASN A 206 -12.01 1.00 21.54
N GLU A 207 -12.84 0.08 21.04
CA GLU A 207 -12.37 -1.02 20.20
C GLU A 207 -11.61 -0.56 18.95
N VAL A 208 -12.13 0.48 18.29
CA VAL A 208 -11.54 1.06 17.07
C VAL A 208 -10.22 1.77 17.38
N THR A 209 -10.19 2.66 18.37
CA THR A 209 -8.97 3.40 18.73
C THR A 209 -7.89 2.48 19.32
N SER A 210 -8.29 1.41 20.03
CA SER A 210 -7.38 0.36 20.50
C SER A 210 -6.66 -0.35 19.35
N ARG A 211 -7.37 -0.65 18.26
CA ARG A 211 -6.77 -1.21 17.04
C ARG A 211 -5.70 -0.30 16.46
N TYR A 212 -6.00 1.00 16.32
CA TYR A 212 -5.03 1.98 15.82
C TYR A 212 -3.83 2.16 16.75
N CYS A 213 -4.05 2.20 18.08
CA CYS A 213 -2.96 2.28 19.06
C CYS A 213 -2.00 1.10 18.94
N ARG A 214 -2.53 -0.13 18.88
CA ARG A 214 -1.70 -1.34 18.74
C ARG A 214 -0.93 -1.36 17.43
N ALA A 215 -1.56 -0.94 16.34
CA ALA A 215 -0.89 -0.82 15.04
C ALA A 215 0.23 0.25 15.07
N ALA A 216 -0.03 1.41 15.68
CA ALA A 216 0.95 2.47 15.85
C ALA A 216 2.15 2.05 16.71
N ILE A 217 1.91 1.39 17.84
CA ILE A 217 2.97 0.84 18.72
C ILE A 217 3.82 -0.17 17.93
N LYS A 218 3.19 -1.09 17.22
CA LYS A 218 3.90 -2.08 16.41
C LYS A 218 4.75 -1.42 15.34
N LEU A 219 4.20 -0.46 14.59
CA LEU A 219 4.95 0.26 13.56
C LEU A 219 6.17 0.96 14.15
N LEU A 220 5.98 1.78 15.19
CA LEU A 220 7.04 2.57 15.82
C LEU A 220 8.13 1.70 16.46
N SER A 221 7.77 0.54 17.00
CA SER A 221 8.74 -0.42 17.54
C SER A 221 9.64 -1.05 16.47
N GLN A 222 9.18 -1.09 15.22
CA GLN A 222 9.88 -1.69 14.08
C GLN A 222 10.54 -0.64 13.16
N SER A 223 10.21 0.64 13.34
CA SER A 223 10.74 1.73 12.52
C SER A 223 12.11 2.21 13.01
N GLU A 224 12.97 2.59 12.06
CA GLU A 224 14.18 3.33 12.35
C GLU A 224 13.82 4.80 12.64
N LEU A 225 13.67 5.13 13.92
CA LEU A 225 13.36 6.49 14.37
C LEU A 225 14.63 7.27 14.68
N ASN A 226 14.66 8.56 14.35
CA ASN A 226 15.68 9.48 14.86
C ASN A 226 15.55 9.63 16.40
N ASP A 227 16.57 10.19 17.04
CA ASP A 227 16.65 10.26 18.51
C ASP A 227 15.49 11.04 19.14
N ASP A 228 15.05 12.13 18.50
CA ASP A 228 13.91 12.92 18.96
C ASP A 228 12.60 12.11 18.91
N ASN A 229 12.30 11.47 17.78
CA ASN A 229 11.11 10.64 17.62
C ASN A 229 11.14 9.41 18.53
N ARG A 230 12.32 8.84 18.78
CA ARG A 230 12.50 7.71 19.72
C ARG A 230 12.20 8.15 21.16
N SER A 231 12.67 9.33 21.56
CA SER A 231 12.38 9.92 22.88
C SER A 231 10.89 10.23 23.03
N ARG A 232 10.26 10.84 22.03
CA ARG A 232 8.81 11.11 21.99
C ARG A 232 8.00 9.83 22.09
N PHE A 233 8.36 8.80 21.32
CA PHE A 233 7.71 7.50 21.36
C PHE A 233 7.75 6.90 22.77
N GLY A 234 8.91 6.86 23.42
CA GLY A 234 9.04 6.34 24.78
C GLY A 234 8.17 7.10 25.79
N LYS A 235 8.13 8.43 25.69
CA LYS A 235 7.28 9.29 26.54
C LYS A 235 5.79 9.01 26.34
N TYR A 236 5.32 9.00 25.09
CA TYR A 236 3.91 8.75 24.78
C TYR A 236 3.49 7.33 25.15
N LEU A 237 4.32 6.33 24.83
CA LEU A 237 4.05 4.94 25.18
C LEU A 237 3.90 4.76 26.69
N THR A 238 4.79 5.34 27.49
CA THR A 238 4.73 5.26 28.96
C THR A 238 3.43 5.87 29.49
N ALA A 239 3.05 7.05 28.99
CA ALA A 239 1.82 7.73 29.40
C ALA A 239 0.56 6.94 29.00
N VAL A 240 0.51 6.43 27.77
CA VAL A 240 -0.61 5.63 27.27
C VAL A 240 -0.75 4.33 28.05
N LEU A 241 0.34 3.59 28.31
CA LEU A 241 0.28 2.35 29.08
C LEU A 241 -0.07 2.57 30.56
N LYS A 242 0.22 3.74 31.12
CA LYS A 242 -0.23 4.11 32.47
C LYS A 242 -1.74 4.36 32.51
N GLN A 243 -2.31 4.97 31.48
CA GLN A 243 -3.74 5.24 31.36
C GLN A 243 -4.53 4.00 30.91
N HIS A 244 -3.93 3.16 30.08
CA HIS A 244 -4.55 2.00 29.45
C HIS A 244 -3.62 0.78 29.46
N PRO A 245 -3.53 0.06 30.59
CA PRO A 245 -2.66 -1.11 30.73
C PRO A 245 -2.97 -2.23 29.72
N ASP A 246 -4.21 -2.32 29.23
CA ASP A 246 -4.70 -3.34 28.30
C ASP A 246 -4.09 -3.25 26.89
N LEU A 247 -3.36 -2.17 26.61
CA LEU A 247 -2.61 -1.98 25.37
C LEU A 247 -1.21 -2.61 25.43
N ARG A 248 -0.78 -3.15 26.58
CA ARG A 248 0.46 -3.92 26.65
C ARG A 248 0.38 -5.10 25.68
N PRO A 249 1.42 -5.33 24.85
CA PRO A 249 1.49 -6.53 24.05
C PRO A 249 1.39 -7.72 25.01
N ARG A 250 0.41 -8.61 24.81
CA ARG A 250 0.45 -9.92 25.47
C ARG A 250 1.76 -10.57 25.02
N SER A 251 2.69 -10.77 25.95
CA SER A 251 3.80 -11.68 25.72
C SER A 251 3.17 -13.00 25.26
N LYS A 252 3.60 -13.49 24.09
CA LYS A 252 3.38 -14.90 23.79
C LYS A 252 4.09 -15.65 24.90
N GLU A 253 3.33 -16.11 25.89
CA GLU A 253 3.77 -17.24 26.68
C GLU A 253 4.01 -18.35 25.66
N THR A 254 5.26 -18.77 25.60
CA THR A 254 5.69 -20.01 24.97
C THR A 254 4.80 -21.11 25.54
N GLU A 255 3.82 -21.54 24.76
CA GLU A 255 3.27 -22.89 24.89
C GLU A 255 4.43 -23.82 24.47
N GLU A 256 5.10 -24.35 25.49
CA GLU A 256 5.92 -25.56 25.42
C GLU A 256 5.06 -26.78 25.04
#